data_AF-A0A068T643-F1
#
_entry.id   AF-A0A068T643-F1
#
_cell.length_a   1.000
_cell.length_b   1.000
_cell.length_c   1.000
_cell.angle_alpha   90.00
_cell.angle_beta   90.00
_cell.angle_gamma   90.00
#
_symmetry.space_group_name_H-M   'P 1'
#
loop_
_entity.id
_entity.type
_entity.pdbx_description
1 polymer ?
#
loop_
_entity_poly.entity_id
_entity_poly.type
_entity_poly.pdbx_seq_one_letter_code
_entity_poly.pdbx_strand_id
1 'polypeptide(L)'
;MGEAVKITVTLEPDIQDFVRNEVERGSFASTSEYIETVLRQRQERERARQQLDAELQKGLDDVRAGRVVPIDEAFAEVRRRLGITKSGR
;
A
#
# COMPACT_ATOMS: atom_id res chain seq x y z
N MET A 1 13.75 19.96 7.91
CA MET A 1 13.48 18.94 8.95
C MET A 1 12.16 19.33 9.59
N GLY A 2 11.10 18.53 9.41
CA GLY A 2 9.80 18.83 10.02
C GLY A 2 9.92 18.75 11.54
N GLU A 3 9.31 19.70 12.23
CA GLU A 3 9.30 19.75 13.69
C GLU A 3 8.59 18.52 14.26
N ALA A 4 9.26 17.80 15.16
CA ALA A 4 8.67 16.63 15.81
C ALA A 4 7.60 17.11 16.80
N VAL A 5 6.34 16.73 16.56
CA VAL A 5 5.22 17.08 17.42
C VAL A 5 5.08 16.02 18.52
N LYS A 6 5.08 16.46 19.78
CA LYS A 6 4.82 15.57 20.92
C LYS A 6 3.32 15.34 21.05
N ILE A 7 2.91 14.08 21.02
CA ILE A 7 1.53 13.65 21.25
C ILE A 7 1.50 12.86 22.56
N THR A 8 0.60 13.23 23.47
CA THR A 8 0.32 12.47 24.70
C THR A 8 -0.98 11.71 24.51
N VAL A 9 -0.96 10.40 24.71
CA VAL A 9 -2.14 9.53 24.61
C VAL A 9 -2.29 8.72 25.89
N THR A 10 -3.53 8.46 26.29
CA THR A 10 -3.83 7.51 27.37
C THR A 10 -4.24 6.19 26.73
N LEU A 11 -3.63 5.09 27.16
CA LEU A 11 -3.91 3.75 26.67
C LEU A 11 -4.60 2.95 27.76
N GLU A 12 -5.47 2.02 27.35
CA GLU A 12 -5.99 1.02 28.27
C GLU A 12 -4.84 0.08 28.73
N PRO A 13 -4.92 -0.50 29.95
CA PRO A 13 -3.83 -1.29 30.52
C PRO A 13 -3.43 -2.49 29.64
N ASP A 14 -4.41 -3.14 29.01
CA ASP A 14 -4.21 -4.26 28.10
C ASP A 14 -3.41 -3.86 26.84
N ILE A 15 -3.71 -2.68 26.27
CA ILE A 15 -2.97 -2.12 25.14
C ILE A 15 -1.55 -1.73 25.58
N GLN A 16 -1.39 -1.17 26.78
CA GLN A 16 -0.07 -0.86 27.33
C GLN A 16 0.81 -2.12 27.43
N ASP A 17 0.26 -3.21 27.95
CA ASP A 17 0.97 -4.49 28.07
C ASP A 17 1.27 -5.11 26.70
N PHE A 18 0.33 -5.01 25.75
CA PHE A 18 0.57 -5.43 24.38
C PHE A 18 1.75 -4.67 23.76
N VAL A 19 1.76 -3.34 23.85
CA VAL A 19 2.83 -2.51 23.28
C VAL A 19 4.18 -2.82 23.93
N ARG A 20 4.21 -3.06 25.26
CA ARG A 20 5.43 -3.45 25.98
C ARG A 20 5.99 -4.77 25.45
N ASN A 21 5.13 -5.78 25.30
CA ASN A 21 5.51 -7.10 24.78
C ASN A 21 6.05 -7.01 23.34
N GLU A 22 5.45 -6.16 22.50
CA GLU A 22 5.89 -5.97 21.13
C GLU A 22 7.24 -5.25 21.02
N VAL A 23 7.51 -4.28 21.92
CA VAL A 23 8.82 -3.64 22.02
C VAL A 23 9.91 -4.65 22.37
N GLU A 24 9.65 -5.51 23.37
CA GLU A 24 10.57 -6.57 23.80
C GLU A 24 10.83 -7.61 22.70
N ARG A 25 9.78 -7.97 21.94
CA ARG A 25 9.88 -8.94 20.83
C ARG A 25 10.56 -8.35 19.59
N GLY A 26 10.27 -7.09 19.29
CA GLY A 26 10.59 -6.46 18.01
C GLY A 26 11.92 -5.71 17.95
N SER A 27 12.73 -5.73 19.02
CA SER A 27 13.98 -4.97 19.11
C SER A 27 13.80 -3.46 18.88
N PHE A 28 12.68 -2.90 19.33
CA PHE A 28 12.46 -1.45 19.32
C PHE A 28 13.18 -0.81 20.51
N ALA A 29 13.76 0.38 20.33
CA ALA A 29 14.46 1.09 21.40
C ALA A 29 13.51 1.73 22.41
N SER A 30 12.25 1.98 22.02
CA SER A 30 11.22 2.52 22.92
C SER A 30 9.79 2.27 22.45
N THR A 31 8.83 2.42 23.37
CA THR A 31 7.39 2.47 23.06
C THR A 31 7.05 3.53 22.03
N SER A 32 7.68 4.70 22.09
CA SER A 32 7.42 5.80 21.14
C SER A 32 7.83 5.42 19.72
N GLU A 33 8.97 4.75 19.57
CA GLU A 33 9.46 4.26 18.27
C GLU A 33 8.54 3.19 17.68
N TYR A 34 8.08 2.25 18.52
CA TYR A 34 7.10 1.25 18.09
C TYR A 34 5.81 1.90 17.60
N ILE A 35 5.24 2.83 18.39
CA ILE A 35 4.00 3.53 18.02
C ILE A 35 4.18 4.33 16.74
N GLU A 36 5.29 5.06 16.59
CA GLU A 36 5.57 5.81 15.36
C GLU A 36 5.67 4.88 14.15
N THR A 37 6.37 3.76 14.29
CA THR A 37 6.52 2.76 13.22
C THR A 37 5.17 2.20 12.79
N VAL A 38 4.33 1.79 13.75
CA VAL A 38 2.99 1.25 13.47
C VAL A 38 2.11 2.30 12.79
N LEU A 39 2.15 3.55 13.27
CA LEU A 39 1.36 4.63 12.67
C LEU A 39 1.84 4.98 11.25
N ARG A 40 3.14 4.97 11.01
CA ARG A 40 3.72 5.19 9.68
C ARG A 40 3.29 4.08 8.71
N GLN A 41 3.44 2.82 9.10
CA GLN A 41 2.99 1.68 8.29
C GLN A 41 1.49 1.75 8.00
N ARG A 42 0.67 2.13 8.99
CA ARG A 42 -0.77 2.33 8.80
C ARG A 42 -1.05 3.44 7.80
N GLN A 43 -0.36 4.57 7.91
CA GLN A 43 -0.50 5.70 6.98
C GLN A 43 -0.12 5.31 5.55
N GLU A 44 0.99 4.59 5.37
CA GLU A 44 1.44 4.11 4.06
C GLU A 44 0.43 3.15 3.43
N ARG A 45 -0.10 2.20 4.23
CA ARG A 45 -1.16 1.28 3.77
C ARG A 45 -2.43 2.02 3.36
N GLU A 46 -2.81 3.06 4.11
CA GLU A 46 -4.00 3.85 3.79
C GLU A 46 -3.81 4.64 2.49
N ARG A 47 -2.64 5.24 2.29
CA ARG A 47 -2.30 5.90 1.02
C ARG A 47 -2.32 4.93 -0.16
N ALA A 48 -1.76 3.73 0.01
CA ALA A 48 -1.77 2.70 -1.02
C ALA A 48 -3.20 2.24 -1.37
N ARG A 49 -4.09 2.12 -0.37
CA ARG A 49 -5.51 1.83 -0.59
C ARG A 49 -6.21 2.93 -1.37
N GLN A 50 -6.03 4.18 -0.98
CA GLN A 50 -6.63 5.32 -1.68
C GLN A 50 -6.16 5.41 -3.15
N GLN A 51 -4.88 5.13 -3.41
CA GLN A 51 -4.35 5.05 -4.77
C GLN A 51 -4.98 3.89 -5.57
N LEU A 52 -5.11 2.71 -4.96
CA LEU A 52 -5.76 1.57 -5.60
C LEU A 52 -7.22 1.87 -5.94
N ASP A 53 -7.98 2.46 -5.00
CA ASP A 53 -9.38 2.81 -5.21
C ASP A 53 -9.54 3.82 -6.36
N ALA A 54 -8.63 4.79 -6.47
CA ALA A 54 -8.61 5.74 -7.57
C ALA A 54 -8.35 5.08 -8.94
N GLU A 55 -7.36 4.17 -9.02
CA GLU A 55 -7.07 3.44 -10.26
C GLU A 55 -8.19 2.46 -10.65
N LEU A 56 -8.83 1.82 -9.67
CA LEU A 56 -10.02 0.99 -9.90
C LEU A 56 -11.18 1.83 -10.45
N GLN A 57 -11.45 2.99 -9.86
CA GLN A 57 -12.50 3.88 -10.33
C GLN A 57 -12.24 4.33 -11.78
N LYS A 58 -11.00 4.68 -12.12
CA LYS A 58 -10.61 5.00 -13.49
C LYS A 58 -10.89 3.84 -14.45
N GLY A 59 -10.52 2.61 -14.07
CA GLY A 59 -10.82 1.41 -14.86
C GLY A 59 -12.33 1.18 -15.05
N LEU A 60 -13.13 1.40 -14.00
CA LEU A 60 -14.59 1.32 -14.11
C LEU A 60 -15.16 2.38 -15.06
N ASP A 61 -14.61 3.59 -15.04
CA ASP A 61 -15.02 4.68 -15.92
C ASP A 61 -14.60 4.42 -17.38
N ASP A 62 -13.45 3.78 -17.61
CA ASP A 62 -13.04 3.28 -18.93
C ASP A 62 -14.01 2.23 -19.45
N VAL A 63 -14.41 1.27 -18.61
CA VAL A 63 -15.42 0.25 -18.97
C VAL A 63 -16.76 0.90 -19.33
N ARG A 64 -17.26 1.82 -18.50
CA ARG A 64 -18.53 2.53 -18.76
C ARG A 64 -18.50 3.34 -20.05
N ALA A 65 -17.35 3.94 -20.38
CA ALA A 65 -17.16 4.70 -21.60
C ALA A 65 -16.82 3.83 -22.83
N GLY A 66 -16.76 2.51 -22.68
CA GLY A 66 -16.38 1.59 -23.77
C GLY A 66 -14.91 1.69 -24.18
N ARG A 67 -14.04 2.31 -23.36
CA ARG A 67 -12.58 2.38 -23.57
C ARG A 67 -11.90 1.06 -23.16
N VAL A 68 -12.42 -0.04 -23.68
CA VAL A 68 -11.92 -1.39 -23.45
C VAL A 68 -11.43 -1.99 -24.76
N VAL A 69 -10.48 -2.91 -24.67
CA VAL A 69 -9.97 -3.64 -25.83
C VAL A 69 -10.15 -5.14 -25.60
N PRO A 70 -10.44 -5.93 -26.65
CA PRO A 70 -10.40 -7.38 -26.55
C PRO A 70 -9.04 -7.87 -26.07
N ILE A 71 -9.04 -8.90 -25.23
CA ILE A 71 -7.82 -9.41 -24.58
C ILE A 71 -6.77 -9.90 -25.59
N ASP A 72 -7.20 -10.50 -26.70
CA ASP A 72 -6.31 -10.96 -27.77
C ASP A 72 -5.59 -9.80 -28.47
N GLU A 73 -6.31 -8.69 -28.70
CA GLU A 73 -5.75 -7.46 -29.29
C GLU A 73 -4.77 -6.80 -28.33
N ALA A 74 -5.10 -6.74 -27.03
CA ALA A 74 -4.20 -6.22 -26.00
C ALA A 74 -2.88 -6.99 -25.95
N PHE A 75 -2.94 -8.33 -25.90
CA PHE A 75 -1.74 -9.16 -25.87
C PHE A 75 -0.93 -9.06 -27.17
N ALA A 76 -1.59 -8.93 -28.32
CA ALA A 76 -0.90 -8.71 -29.59
C ALA A 76 -0.13 -7.38 -29.58
N GLU A 77 -0.75 -6.29 -29.11
CA GLU A 77 -0.09 -4.97 -28.95
C GLU A 77 1.11 -5.05 -27.99
N VAL A 78 0.93 -5.66 -26.81
CA VAL A 78 2.00 -5.81 -25.80
C VAL A 78 3.17 -6.61 -26.37
N ARG A 79 2.92 -7.75 -27.02
CA ARG A 79 3.98 -8.56 -27.63
C ARG A 79 4.71 -7.80 -28.74
N ARG A 80 3.98 -7.04 -29.55
CA ARG A 80 4.57 -6.20 -30.61
C ARG A 80 5.50 -5.15 -30.01
N ARG A 81 5.07 -4.45 -28.96
CA ARG A 81 5.88 -3.43 -28.26
C ARG A 81 7.11 -4.02 -27.57
N LEU A 82 6.99 -5.21 -27.01
CA LEU A 82 8.09 -5.89 -26.32
C LEU A 82 9.00 -6.70 -27.27
N GLY A 83 8.71 -6.73 -28.58
CA GLY A 83 9.50 -7.50 -29.55
C GLY A 83 9.46 -9.01 -29.32
N ILE A 84 8.44 -9.52 -28.60
CA ILE A 84 8.30 -10.94 -28.33
C ILE A 84 7.65 -11.60 -29.55
N THR A 85 8.47 -11.90 -30.55
CA THR A 85 8.09 -12.78 -31.66
C THR A 85 7.92 -14.18 -31.10
N LYS A 86 6.81 -14.86 -31.39
CA LYS A 86 6.68 -16.30 -31.07
C LYS A 86 7.87 -17.02 -31.71
N SER A 87 8.86 -17.39 -30.91
CA SER A 87 9.90 -18.34 -31.33
C SER A 87 9.16 -19.66 -31.59
N GLY A 88 8.98 -19.96 -32.88
CA GLY A 88 8.34 -21.18 -33.34
C GLY A 88 9.18 -22.39 -32.97
N ARG A 89 8.48 -23.46 -32.54
CA ARG A 89 8.92 -24.84 -32.79
C ARG A 89 8.95 -25.11 -34.28
#